data_AF-A0A2D6FXW0-F1
#
_entry.id   AF-A0A2D6FXW0-F1
#
_cell.length_a   1.000
_cell.length_b   1.000
_cell.length_c   1.000
_cell.angle_alpha   90.00
_cell.angle_beta   90.00
_cell.angle_gamma   90.00
#
_symmetry.space_group_name_H-M   'P 1'
#
loop_
_entity.id
_entity.type
_entity.pdbx_description
1 polymer ?
#
loop_
_entity_poly.entity_id
_entity_poly.type
_entity_poly.pdbx_seq_one_letter_code
_entity_poly.pdbx_strand_id
1 'polypeptide(L)'
;MLGMNRRTRRIELGPYPLERLRRDASAAAAEAAVPARDPALVFTDAAAPLVRAVLDHLTAYQELRCPEPFAKKAPVPDDLALRSRDIKGAGYFLDASQIAVCEIPPNAWLNDAWLNGGADPATDPHGHAVVVAVEYSDAIDAGNPAAGWVNRNEHLLASLRAAEIAINIGGQISAMGFATSAHWTGATDVGLDKLAVLAGLALREGEGVVNPYLDDRFALAAVTTDYALNADLPLHASARNGRDLNYYLGA
;
A
#
# COMPACT_ATOMS: atom_id res chain seq x y z
N MET A 1 22.28 6.21 2.61
CA MET A 1 22.16 7.00 1.36
C MET A 1 22.91 8.31 1.50
N LEU A 2 23.75 8.68 0.52
CA LEU A 2 24.53 9.93 0.54
C LEU A 2 23.70 11.19 0.24
N GLY A 3 22.44 11.03 -0.16
CA GLY A 3 21.45 12.12 -0.19
C GLY A 3 21.68 13.15 -1.30
N MET A 4 22.38 12.77 -2.38
CA MET A 4 22.49 13.61 -3.57
C MET A 4 21.08 13.94 -4.10
N ASN A 5 20.88 15.13 -4.67
CA ASN A 5 19.62 15.54 -5.33
C ASN A 5 18.32 15.54 -4.50
N ARG A 6 18.35 15.32 -3.18
CA ARG A 6 17.12 15.32 -2.35
C ARG A 6 16.29 16.61 -2.46
N ARG A 7 16.94 17.78 -2.64
CA ARG A 7 16.27 19.08 -2.77
C ARG A 7 15.54 19.27 -4.09
N THR A 8 15.94 18.55 -5.14
CA THR A 8 15.38 18.68 -6.50
C THR A 8 14.48 17.50 -6.88
N ARG A 9 14.46 16.45 -6.05
CA ARG A 9 13.60 15.28 -6.25
C ARG A 9 12.14 15.68 -6.06
N ARG A 10 11.31 15.30 -7.05
CA ARG A 10 9.86 15.47 -6.99
C ARG A 10 9.28 14.58 -5.89
N ILE A 11 8.36 15.11 -5.08
CA ILE A 11 7.90 14.47 -3.85
C ILE A 11 7.20 13.13 -4.08
N GLU A 12 6.43 13.03 -5.18
CA GLU A 12 5.73 11.83 -5.63
C GLU A 12 6.63 10.68 -6.06
N LEU A 13 7.95 10.89 -6.13
CA LEU A 13 8.92 9.83 -6.38
C LEU A 13 9.44 9.21 -5.06
N GLY A 14 9.11 9.79 -3.90
CA GLY A 14 9.41 9.22 -2.61
C GLY A 14 10.90 9.13 -2.26
N PRO A 15 11.26 8.41 -1.18
CA PRO A 15 12.64 8.26 -0.75
C PRO A 15 13.41 7.15 -1.50
N TYR A 16 12.69 6.24 -2.16
CA TYR A 16 13.26 5.11 -2.91
C TYR A 16 13.25 5.37 -4.43
N PRO A 17 14.30 5.00 -5.18
CA PRO A 17 14.38 5.27 -6.62
C PRO A 17 13.57 4.27 -7.47
N LEU A 18 12.27 4.11 -7.17
CA LEU A 18 11.35 3.16 -7.83
C LEU A 18 11.21 3.38 -9.34
N GLU A 19 11.44 4.60 -9.80
CA GLU A 19 11.44 4.98 -11.22
C GLU A 19 12.58 4.35 -12.03
N ARG A 20 13.63 3.88 -11.34
CA ARG A 20 14.79 3.23 -11.97
C ARG A 20 14.60 1.73 -12.14
N LEU A 21 13.63 1.15 -11.44
CA LEU A 21 13.33 -0.28 -11.53
C LEU A 21 12.65 -0.60 -12.87
N ARG A 22 13.12 -1.66 -13.53
CA ARG A 22 12.54 -2.12 -14.79
C ARG A 22 11.11 -2.61 -14.57
N ARG A 23 10.20 -2.19 -15.46
CA ARG A 23 8.77 -2.54 -15.46
C ARG A 23 8.45 -3.56 -16.55
N ASP A 24 7.41 -4.35 -16.34
CA ASP A 24 6.93 -5.34 -17.31
C ASP A 24 5.42 -5.57 -17.17
N ALA A 25 4.64 -5.10 -18.15
CA ALA A 25 3.19 -5.26 -18.16
C ALA A 25 2.76 -6.74 -18.25
N SER A 26 3.60 -7.62 -18.81
CA SER A 26 3.27 -9.04 -18.95
C SER A 26 3.22 -9.78 -17.61
N ALA A 27 3.86 -9.24 -16.56
CA ALA A 27 3.81 -9.83 -15.21
C ALA A 27 2.39 -9.79 -14.60
N ALA A 28 1.52 -8.88 -15.05
CA ALA A 28 0.11 -8.88 -14.65
C ALA A 28 -0.61 -10.17 -15.07
N ALA A 29 -0.26 -10.74 -16.23
CA ALA A 29 -0.86 -11.99 -16.70
C ALA A 29 -0.44 -13.20 -15.85
N ALA A 30 0.80 -13.21 -15.36
CA ALA A 30 1.25 -14.24 -14.42
C ALA A 30 0.53 -14.11 -13.07
N GLU A 31 0.40 -12.88 -12.57
CA GLU A 31 -0.30 -12.60 -11.32
C GLU A 31 -1.82 -12.89 -11.41
N ALA A 32 -2.40 -12.88 -12.62
CA ALA A 32 -3.80 -13.26 -12.84
C ALA A 32 -4.13 -14.71 -12.42
N ALA A 33 -3.14 -15.61 -12.44
CA ALA A 33 -3.31 -17.01 -12.02
C ALA A 33 -3.21 -17.22 -10.50
N VAL A 34 -2.71 -16.21 -9.76
CA VAL A 34 -2.56 -16.28 -8.31
C VAL A 34 -3.86 -15.84 -7.64
N PRO A 35 -4.45 -16.60 -6.70
CA PRO A 35 -5.63 -16.14 -5.97
C PRO A 35 -5.29 -14.99 -5.00
N ALA A 36 -6.21 -14.06 -4.80
CA ALA A 36 -6.12 -13.08 -3.71
C ALA A 36 -6.18 -13.78 -2.35
N ARG A 37 -5.45 -13.26 -1.36
CA ARG A 37 -5.39 -13.78 0.02
C ARG A 37 -5.31 -12.63 1.01
N ASP A 38 -5.82 -12.85 2.21
CA ASP A 38 -5.59 -12.01 3.39
C ASP A 38 -4.90 -12.87 4.47
N PRO A 39 -3.56 -12.79 4.59
CA PRO A 39 -2.86 -13.52 5.64
C PRO A 39 -3.25 -12.98 7.02
N ALA A 40 -3.16 -13.81 8.06
CA ALA A 40 -3.43 -13.35 9.42
C ALA A 40 -2.40 -12.29 9.86
N LEU A 41 -2.87 -11.26 10.56
CA LEU A 41 -2.01 -10.26 11.18
C LEU A 41 -1.06 -10.92 12.20
N VAL A 42 0.23 -10.64 12.10
CA VAL A 42 1.29 -11.27 12.92
C VAL A 42 1.68 -10.38 14.09
N PHE A 43 1.66 -10.93 15.30
CA PHE A 43 2.10 -10.30 16.55
C PHE A 43 2.42 -11.37 17.62
N THR A 44 3.08 -10.98 18.71
CA THR A 44 3.51 -11.93 19.76
C THR A 44 2.42 -12.30 20.75
N ASP A 45 1.97 -11.34 21.56
CA ASP A 45 1.02 -11.53 22.66
C ASP A 45 -0.01 -10.39 22.65
N ALA A 46 -1.28 -10.74 22.41
CA ALA A 46 -2.38 -9.78 22.37
C ALA A 46 -2.60 -9.04 23.71
N ALA A 47 -2.13 -9.60 24.83
CA ALA A 47 -2.24 -8.98 26.14
C ALA A 47 -1.09 -8.00 26.45
N ALA A 48 0.00 -8.01 25.66
CA ALA A 48 1.10 -7.08 25.85
C ALA A 48 0.60 -5.63 25.63
N PRO A 49 0.93 -4.67 26.52
CA PRO A 49 0.30 -3.34 26.49
C PRO A 49 0.38 -2.61 25.14
N LEU A 50 1.54 -2.65 24.47
CA LEU A 50 1.71 -2.01 23.16
C LEU A 50 0.90 -2.72 22.07
N VAL A 51 0.94 -4.06 22.02
CA VAL A 51 0.16 -4.85 21.06
C VAL A 51 -1.33 -4.58 21.25
N ARG A 52 -1.80 -4.60 22.50
CA ARG A 52 -3.20 -4.32 22.83
C ARG A 52 -3.62 -2.94 22.36
N ALA A 53 -2.83 -1.91 22.65
CA ALA A 53 -3.10 -0.55 22.20
C ALA A 53 -3.19 -0.46 20.68
N VAL A 54 -2.28 -1.13 19.96
CA VAL A 54 -2.29 -1.12 18.48
C VAL A 54 -3.53 -1.83 17.93
N LEU A 55 -3.91 -2.97 18.49
CA LEU A 55 -5.13 -3.69 18.09
C LEU A 55 -6.39 -2.87 18.38
N ASP A 56 -6.44 -2.13 19.49
CA ASP A 56 -7.55 -1.23 19.81
C ASP A 56 -7.66 -0.09 18.77
N HIS A 57 -6.53 0.47 18.31
CA HIS A 57 -6.53 1.48 17.23
C HIS A 57 -6.96 0.90 15.88
N LEU A 58 -6.43 -0.27 15.50
CA LEU A 58 -6.84 -0.96 14.27
C LEU A 58 -8.34 -1.28 14.28
N THR A 59 -8.89 -1.64 15.44
CA THR A 59 -10.33 -1.88 15.62
C THR A 59 -11.12 -0.58 15.41
N ALA A 60 -10.71 0.53 16.03
CA ALA A 60 -11.35 1.82 15.83
C ALA A 60 -11.28 2.30 14.36
N TYR A 61 -10.18 2.01 13.67
CA TYR A 61 -9.99 2.32 12.26
C TYR A 61 -10.94 1.56 11.33
N GLN A 62 -11.42 0.37 11.70
CA GLN A 62 -12.36 -0.39 10.86
C GLN A 62 -13.65 0.40 10.57
N GLU A 63 -14.12 1.20 11.53
CA GLU A 63 -15.30 2.05 11.37
C GLU A 63 -15.09 3.19 10.35
N LEU A 64 -13.83 3.55 10.09
CA LEU A 64 -13.44 4.65 9.20
C LEU A 64 -13.07 4.17 7.78
N ARG A 65 -13.18 2.86 7.50
CA ARG A 65 -12.74 2.28 6.22
C ARG A 65 -13.45 2.87 5.01
N CYS A 66 -14.74 3.15 5.12
CA CYS A 66 -15.59 3.54 4.00
C CYS A 66 -16.23 4.91 4.25
N PRO A 67 -15.46 6.01 4.16
CA PRO A 67 -15.99 7.35 4.40
C PRO A 67 -17.01 7.75 3.34
N GLU A 68 -18.13 8.36 3.76
CA GLU A 68 -19.17 8.83 2.84
C GLU A 68 -18.65 9.98 1.96
N PRO A 69 -18.71 9.84 0.61
CA PRO A 69 -18.20 10.85 -0.30
C PRO A 69 -19.05 12.11 -0.27
N PHE A 70 -18.40 13.27 -0.47
CA PHE A 70 -19.12 14.52 -0.62
C PHE A 70 -20.00 14.52 -1.88
N ALA A 71 -21.26 14.92 -1.75
CA ALA A 71 -22.24 14.88 -2.84
C ALA A 71 -21.82 15.73 -4.07
N LYS A 72 -21.06 16.82 -3.85
CA LYS A 72 -20.53 17.64 -4.92
C LYS A 72 -19.07 17.26 -5.19
N LYS A 73 -18.81 16.74 -6.39
CA LYS A 73 -17.43 16.49 -6.86
C LYS A 73 -16.61 17.78 -6.84
N ALA A 74 -15.40 17.70 -6.29
CA ALA A 74 -14.44 18.80 -6.32
C ALA A 74 -13.94 19.06 -7.75
N PRO A 75 -13.48 20.29 -8.06
CA PRO A 75 -12.81 20.56 -9.33
C PRO A 75 -11.43 19.90 -9.33
N VAL A 76 -11.37 18.65 -9.82
CA VAL A 76 -10.14 17.86 -9.98
C VAL A 76 -9.64 17.95 -11.44
N PRO A 77 -8.32 17.85 -11.69
CA PRO A 77 -7.78 17.85 -13.05
C PRO A 77 -8.30 16.67 -13.88
N ASP A 78 -8.47 16.82 -15.19
CA ASP A 78 -8.77 15.68 -16.08
C ASP A 78 -7.53 14.80 -16.35
N ASP A 79 -6.33 15.37 -16.22
CA ASP A 79 -5.08 14.65 -16.38
C ASP A 79 -4.85 13.67 -15.22
N LEU A 80 -4.97 12.38 -15.51
CA LEU A 80 -4.79 11.30 -14.55
C LEU A 80 -3.36 11.26 -13.96
N ALA A 81 -2.35 11.72 -14.70
CA ALA A 81 -0.98 11.79 -14.19
C ALA A 81 -0.86 12.87 -13.10
N LEU A 82 -1.59 13.98 -13.23
CA LEU A 82 -1.66 15.01 -12.18
C LEU A 82 -2.40 14.49 -10.93
N ARG A 83 -3.48 13.71 -11.12
CA ARG A 83 -4.19 13.07 -10.00
C ARG A 83 -3.30 12.08 -9.25
N SER A 84 -2.66 11.15 -9.96
CA SER A 84 -1.75 10.19 -9.33
C SER A 84 -0.56 10.87 -8.66
N ARG A 85 -0.03 11.96 -9.26
CA ARG A 85 1.02 12.74 -8.63
C ARG A 85 0.59 13.30 -7.27
N ASP A 86 -0.60 13.88 -7.20
CA ASP A 86 -1.15 14.46 -5.97
C ASP A 86 -1.34 13.39 -4.89
N ILE A 87 -2.00 12.28 -5.24
CA ILE A 87 -2.25 11.17 -4.30
C ILE A 87 -0.95 10.51 -3.81
N LYS A 88 0.02 10.27 -4.71
CA LYS A 88 1.34 9.75 -4.29
C LYS A 88 2.08 10.75 -3.40
N GLY A 89 2.02 12.04 -3.75
CA GLY A 89 2.58 13.12 -2.93
C GLY A 89 1.99 13.15 -1.51
N ALA A 90 0.66 13.00 -1.40
CA ALA A 90 -0.03 12.92 -0.12
C ALA A 90 0.42 11.69 0.70
N GLY A 91 0.57 10.52 0.06
CA GLY A 91 1.10 9.34 0.75
C GLY A 91 2.51 9.53 1.30
N TYR A 92 3.42 10.15 0.54
CA TYR A 92 4.76 10.45 1.04
C TYR A 92 4.77 11.56 2.10
N PHE A 93 3.86 12.53 2.03
CA PHE A 93 3.67 13.50 3.10
C PHE A 93 3.22 12.84 4.42
N LEU A 94 2.48 11.73 4.34
CA LEU A 94 2.07 10.90 5.47
C LEU A 94 3.09 9.80 5.84
N ASP A 95 4.34 9.91 5.39
CA ASP A 95 5.44 8.99 5.68
C ASP A 95 5.27 7.55 5.13
N ALA A 96 4.53 7.36 4.04
CA ALA A 96 4.60 6.09 3.31
C ALA A 96 6.05 5.83 2.87
N SER A 97 6.56 4.61 3.07
CA SER A 97 7.87 4.24 2.54
C SER A 97 7.83 4.16 1.02
N GLN A 98 6.77 3.55 0.46
CA GLN A 98 6.51 3.51 -0.97
C GLN A 98 5.01 3.60 -1.24
N ILE A 99 4.63 4.21 -2.36
CA ILE A 99 3.24 4.30 -2.81
C ILE A 99 3.15 4.12 -4.32
N ALA A 100 2.16 3.38 -4.78
CA ALA A 100 1.89 3.13 -6.19
C ALA A 100 0.39 2.98 -6.46
N VAL A 101 0.01 2.95 -7.73
CA VAL A 101 -1.37 2.83 -8.19
C VAL A 101 -1.48 1.64 -9.14
N CYS A 102 -2.57 0.88 -9.07
CA CYS A 102 -2.91 -0.11 -10.09
C CYS A 102 -4.42 -0.12 -10.38
N GLU A 103 -4.79 -0.71 -11.51
CA GLU A 103 -6.17 -1.14 -11.74
C GLU A 103 -6.45 -2.41 -10.94
N ILE A 104 -7.71 -2.61 -10.54
CA ILE A 104 -8.14 -3.76 -9.75
C ILE A 104 -8.77 -4.82 -10.65
N PRO A 105 -8.09 -5.94 -10.94
CA PRO A 105 -8.71 -7.04 -11.67
C PRO A 105 -9.74 -7.78 -10.78
N PRO A 106 -10.75 -8.46 -11.35
CA PRO A 106 -11.76 -9.17 -10.58
C PRO A 106 -11.18 -10.17 -9.57
N ASN A 107 -10.11 -10.89 -9.95
CA ASN A 107 -9.42 -11.86 -9.11
C ASN A 107 -8.61 -11.25 -7.94
N ALA A 108 -8.61 -9.92 -7.80
CA ALA A 108 -8.02 -9.23 -6.66
C ALA A 108 -8.98 -9.07 -5.48
N TRP A 109 -10.28 -9.22 -5.68
CA TRP A 109 -11.27 -9.22 -4.61
C TRP A 109 -11.28 -10.56 -3.87
N LEU A 110 -11.50 -10.54 -2.56
CA LEU A 110 -11.58 -11.73 -1.70
C LEU A 110 -12.99 -12.33 -1.63
N ASN A 111 -14.01 -11.53 -1.97
CA ASN A 111 -15.40 -11.97 -1.93
C ASN A 111 -15.78 -12.62 -3.28
N ASP A 112 -16.32 -13.85 -3.19
CA ASP A 112 -16.76 -14.66 -4.33
C ASP A 112 -17.78 -13.97 -5.24
N ALA A 113 -18.61 -13.06 -4.71
CA ALA A 113 -19.56 -12.29 -5.53
C ALA A 113 -18.83 -11.39 -6.55
N TRP A 114 -17.76 -10.72 -6.12
CA TRP A 114 -16.94 -9.85 -6.98
C TRP A 114 -16.01 -10.66 -7.89
N LEU A 115 -15.49 -11.80 -7.40
CA LEU A 115 -14.65 -12.72 -8.17
C LEU A 115 -15.34 -13.26 -9.43
N ASN A 116 -16.65 -13.51 -9.36
CA ASN A 116 -17.44 -14.09 -10.45
C ASN A 116 -18.13 -13.03 -11.34
N GLY A 117 -17.78 -11.75 -11.20
CA GLY A 117 -18.41 -10.66 -11.95
C GLY A 117 -19.87 -10.39 -11.56
N GLY A 118 -20.30 -10.86 -10.39
CA GLY A 118 -21.59 -10.52 -9.78
C GLY A 118 -21.52 -9.11 -9.21
N ALA A 119 -21.58 -8.10 -10.07
CA ALA A 119 -21.73 -6.72 -9.64
C ALA A 119 -23.15 -6.51 -9.09
N ASP A 120 -23.28 -5.99 -7.87
CA ASP A 120 -24.47 -5.25 -7.50
C ASP A 120 -24.36 -3.85 -8.15
N PRO A 121 -25.27 -3.47 -9.07
CA PRO A 121 -25.24 -2.16 -9.73
C PRO A 121 -25.34 -0.96 -8.77
N ALA A 122 -25.71 -1.18 -7.51
CA ALA A 122 -25.72 -0.15 -6.46
C ALA A 122 -24.37 0.05 -5.75
N THR A 123 -23.40 -0.87 -5.94
CA THR A 123 -22.08 -0.87 -5.29
C THR A 123 -20.98 -1.26 -6.29
N ASP A 124 -20.81 -0.48 -7.35
CA ASP A 124 -19.80 -0.72 -8.39
C ASP A 124 -18.41 -0.96 -7.75
N PRO A 125 -17.71 -2.08 -8.04
CA PRO A 125 -16.42 -2.34 -7.45
C PRO A 125 -15.45 -1.28 -7.97
N HIS A 126 -14.79 -0.61 -7.04
CA HIS A 126 -13.75 0.37 -7.33
C HIS A 126 -12.78 -0.11 -8.41
N GLY A 127 -12.47 0.75 -9.38
CA GLY A 127 -11.61 0.37 -10.51
C GLY A 127 -10.11 0.53 -10.24
N HIS A 128 -9.73 1.37 -9.27
CA HIS A 128 -8.34 1.70 -8.98
C HIS A 128 -8.00 1.43 -7.52
N ALA A 129 -6.76 0.99 -7.27
CA ALA A 129 -6.18 0.88 -5.96
C ALA A 129 -4.92 1.74 -5.82
N VAL A 130 -4.86 2.52 -4.73
CA VAL A 130 -3.64 3.14 -4.24
C VAL A 130 -3.02 2.19 -3.22
N VAL A 131 -1.82 1.67 -3.48
CA VAL A 131 -1.13 0.70 -2.62
C VAL A 131 -0.04 1.42 -1.83
N VAL A 132 -0.07 1.24 -0.52
CA VAL A 132 0.86 1.83 0.44
C VAL A 132 1.73 0.73 1.02
N ALA A 133 3.04 0.93 1.04
CA ALA A 133 3.99 0.09 1.77
C ALA A 133 4.68 0.91 2.86
N VAL A 134 4.74 0.34 4.06
CA VAL A 134 5.44 0.91 5.22
C VAL A 134 6.52 -0.07 5.66
N GLU A 135 7.77 0.38 5.65
CA GLU A 135 8.94 -0.36 6.10
C GLU A 135 8.86 -0.61 7.61
N TYR A 136 9.36 -1.77 8.04
CA TYR A 136 9.52 -2.06 9.46
C TYR A 136 10.56 -1.12 10.07
N SER A 137 10.22 -0.55 11.22
CA SER A 137 11.18 0.19 12.04
C SER A 137 12.43 -0.64 12.30
N ASP A 138 13.56 0.05 12.46
CA ASP A 138 14.79 -0.60 12.88
C ASP A 138 14.65 -1.23 14.26
N ALA A 139 15.33 -2.36 14.45
CA ALA A 139 15.34 -3.06 15.71
C ALA A 139 15.91 -2.17 16.82
N ILE A 140 15.26 -2.18 17.98
CA ILE A 140 15.78 -1.51 19.16
C ILE A 140 16.98 -2.31 19.69
N ASP A 141 18.06 -1.61 20.07
CA ASP A 141 19.23 -2.22 20.68
C ASP A 141 18.87 -3.15 21.85
N ALA A 142 19.46 -4.34 21.88
CA ALA A 142 19.13 -5.37 22.87
C ALA A 142 19.36 -4.94 24.34
N GLY A 143 20.25 -3.96 24.58
CA GLY A 143 20.49 -3.39 25.90
C GLY A 143 19.45 -2.34 26.34
N ASN A 144 18.56 -1.92 25.45
CA ASN A 144 17.51 -0.95 25.78
C ASN A 144 16.36 -1.66 26.51
N PRO A 145 15.93 -1.17 27.69
CA PRO A 145 14.81 -1.76 28.44
C PRO A 145 13.49 -1.88 27.65
N ALA A 146 13.29 -1.06 26.61
CA ALA A 146 12.10 -1.08 25.77
C ALA A 146 12.17 -2.08 24.60
N ALA A 147 13.31 -2.76 24.37
CA ALA A 147 13.46 -3.65 23.22
C ALA A 147 12.39 -4.76 23.20
N GLY A 148 12.07 -5.32 24.38
CA GLY A 148 11.04 -6.35 24.53
C GLY A 148 9.61 -5.89 24.24
N TRP A 149 9.35 -4.58 24.17
CA TRP A 149 8.01 -4.06 23.87
C TRP A 149 7.70 -4.14 22.37
N VAL A 150 8.73 -3.98 21.53
CA VAL A 150 8.60 -3.86 20.07
C VAL A 150 9.06 -5.11 19.33
N ASN A 151 10.07 -5.81 19.86
CA ASN A 151 10.68 -6.97 19.22
C ASN A 151 9.62 -8.00 18.80
N ARG A 152 9.66 -8.40 17.53
CA ARG A 152 8.72 -9.34 16.87
C ARG A 152 7.30 -8.80 16.64
N ASN A 153 7.06 -7.51 16.86
CA ASN A 153 5.80 -6.82 16.56
C ASN A 153 5.95 -5.75 15.47
N GLU A 154 7.05 -5.78 14.71
CA GLU A 154 7.37 -4.79 13.68
C GLU A 154 6.29 -4.75 12.60
N HIS A 155 5.78 -5.92 12.18
CA HIS A 155 4.70 -6.02 11.21
C HIS A 155 3.39 -5.40 11.72
N LEU A 156 3.04 -5.64 12.98
CA LEU A 156 1.84 -5.07 13.61
C LEU A 156 1.91 -3.54 13.63
N LEU A 157 3.05 -2.97 14.04
CA LEU A 157 3.25 -1.53 14.10
C LEU A 157 3.25 -0.88 12.72
N ALA A 158 3.93 -1.50 11.75
CA ALA A 158 3.92 -1.03 10.36
C ALA A 158 2.52 -1.13 9.74
N SER A 159 1.73 -2.16 10.09
CA SER A 159 0.35 -2.32 9.61
C SER A 159 -0.57 -1.22 10.15
N LEU A 160 -0.43 -0.84 11.43
CA LEU A 160 -1.15 0.31 11.99
C LEU A 160 -0.84 1.60 11.21
N ARG A 161 0.45 1.87 10.95
CA ARG A 161 0.86 3.05 10.20
C ARG A 161 0.35 3.01 8.76
N ALA A 162 0.42 1.86 8.08
CA ALA A 162 -0.11 1.70 6.73
C ALA A 162 -1.63 1.93 6.68
N ALA A 163 -2.38 1.40 7.65
CA ALA A 163 -3.82 1.61 7.80
C ALA A 163 -4.17 3.09 7.99
N GLU A 164 -3.46 3.80 8.87
CA GLU A 164 -3.63 5.24 9.10
C GLU A 164 -3.45 6.04 7.80
N ILE A 165 -2.38 5.76 7.04
CA ILE A 165 -2.11 6.42 5.76
C ILE A 165 -3.25 6.15 4.78
N ALA A 166 -3.70 4.90 4.67
CA ALA A 166 -4.80 4.53 3.78
C ALA A 166 -6.12 5.24 4.15
N ILE A 167 -6.45 5.35 5.44
CA ILE A 167 -7.64 6.08 5.91
C ILE A 167 -7.55 7.56 5.55
N ASN A 168 -6.40 8.18 5.75
CA ASN A 168 -6.21 9.60 5.42
C ASN A 168 -6.31 9.86 3.91
N ILE A 169 -5.69 9.00 3.07
CA ILE A 169 -5.81 9.09 1.60
C ILE A 169 -7.25 8.85 1.15
N GLY A 170 -7.93 7.84 1.72
CA GLY A 170 -9.34 7.55 1.45
C GLY A 170 -10.24 8.74 1.82
N GLY A 171 -10.01 9.33 2.98
CA GLY A 171 -10.69 10.55 3.43
C GLY A 171 -10.46 11.74 2.49
N GLN A 172 -9.24 11.96 2.01
CA GLN A 172 -8.95 13.01 1.02
C GLN A 172 -9.73 12.80 -0.28
N ILE A 173 -9.71 11.58 -0.83
CA ILE A 173 -10.41 11.26 -2.08
C ILE A 173 -11.93 11.34 -1.90
N SER A 174 -12.44 10.89 -0.75
CA SER A 174 -13.85 10.99 -0.36
C SER A 174 -14.32 12.44 -0.18
N ALA A 175 -13.48 13.30 0.39
CA ALA A 175 -13.73 14.74 0.46
C ALA A 175 -13.78 15.43 -0.93
N MET A 176 -13.12 14.85 -1.95
CA MET A 176 -13.27 15.27 -3.35
C MET A 176 -14.55 14.73 -4.01
N GLY A 177 -15.32 13.92 -3.29
CA GLY A 177 -16.61 13.36 -3.69
C GLY A 177 -16.54 11.97 -4.32
N PHE A 178 -15.41 11.26 -4.21
CA PHE A 178 -15.19 9.94 -4.82
C PHE A 178 -15.31 8.81 -3.79
N ALA A 179 -15.94 7.71 -4.16
CA ALA A 179 -16.10 6.56 -3.30
C ALA A 179 -14.73 5.93 -3.00
N THR A 180 -14.53 5.52 -1.75
CA THR A 180 -13.29 4.86 -1.33
C THR A 180 -13.54 3.78 -0.29
N SER A 181 -12.61 2.83 -0.22
CA SER A 181 -12.49 1.90 0.91
C SER A 181 -11.02 1.71 1.25
N ALA A 182 -10.68 1.87 2.53
CA ALA A 182 -9.35 1.57 3.05
C ALA A 182 -9.26 0.09 3.46
N HIS A 183 -8.08 -0.49 3.26
CA HIS A 183 -7.79 -1.90 3.46
C HIS A 183 -6.41 -2.10 4.08
N TRP A 184 -6.31 -3.03 5.03
CA TRP A 184 -5.06 -3.51 5.61
C TRP A 184 -5.24 -4.96 6.06
N THR A 185 -4.15 -5.63 6.43
CA THR A 185 -4.17 -7.02 6.88
C THR A 185 -5.16 -7.22 8.04
N GLY A 186 -6.12 -8.13 7.88
CA GLY A 186 -7.19 -8.38 8.85
C GLY A 186 -8.40 -7.44 8.76
N ALA A 187 -8.40 -6.48 7.82
CA ALA A 187 -9.57 -5.67 7.48
C ALA A 187 -9.50 -5.26 6.00
N THR A 188 -9.68 -6.22 5.11
CA THR A 188 -9.57 -6.01 3.66
C THR A 188 -10.61 -6.82 2.89
N ASP A 189 -11.00 -6.31 1.72
CA ASP A 189 -11.85 -7.00 0.74
C ASP A 189 -11.05 -7.39 -0.51
N VAL A 190 -9.74 -7.06 -0.52
CA VAL A 190 -8.81 -7.27 -1.64
C VAL A 190 -7.51 -7.93 -1.16
N GLY A 191 -6.85 -8.66 -2.06
CA GLY A 191 -5.54 -9.26 -1.80
C GLY A 191 -4.42 -8.21 -1.89
N LEU A 192 -3.92 -7.76 -0.74
CA LEU A 192 -2.91 -6.68 -0.68
C LEU A 192 -1.61 -7.03 -1.41
N ASP A 193 -1.10 -8.25 -1.21
CA ASP A 193 0.09 -8.75 -1.90
C ASP A 193 -0.06 -8.71 -3.43
N LYS A 194 -1.23 -9.09 -3.92
CA LYS A 194 -1.54 -9.05 -5.35
C LYS A 194 -1.54 -7.62 -5.87
N LEU A 195 -2.20 -6.71 -5.17
CA LEU A 195 -2.19 -5.29 -5.55
C LEU A 195 -0.77 -4.70 -5.51
N ALA A 196 0.07 -5.10 -4.55
CA ALA A 196 1.47 -4.68 -4.49
C ALA A 196 2.30 -5.17 -5.69
N VAL A 197 2.02 -6.39 -6.20
CA VAL A 197 2.64 -6.89 -7.44
C VAL A 197 2.14 -6.10 -8.65
N LEU A 198 0.82 -5.90 -8.77
CA LEU A 198 0.21 -5.21 -9.91
C LEU A 198 0.62 -3.73 -10.00
N ALA A 199 0.71 -3.04 -8.86
CA ALA A 199 1.21 -1.67 -8.77
C ALA A 199 2.75 -1.56 -8.91
N GLY A 200 3.44 -2.71 -8.96
CA GLY A 200 4.88 -2.78 -9.09
C GLY A 200 5.64 -2.19 -7.90
N LEU A 201 5.17 -2.47 -6.68
CA LEU A 201 5.94 -2.29 -5.46
C LEU A 201 6.69 -3.56 -5.06
N ALA A 202 6.15 -4.73 -5.40
CA ALA A 202 6.73 -6.00 -5.02
C ALA A 202 6.74 -7.03 -6.16
N LEU A 203 7.53 -8.08 -5.98
CA LEU A 203 7.56 -9.26 -6.82
C LEU A 203 6.94 -10.44 -6.06
N ARG A 204 6.26 -11.33 -6.78
CA ARG A 204 5.75 -12.58 -6.22
C ARG A 204 6.92 -13.53 -5.91
N GLU A 205 7.00 -14.03 -4.68
CA GLU A 205 7.99 -15.02 -4.26
C GLU A 205 7.30 -16.09 -3.38
N GLY A 206 7.05 -17.27 -3.97
CA GLY A 206 6.24 -18.31 -3.34
C GLY A 206 4.80 -17.83 -3.08
N GLU A 207 4.34 -17.96 -1.84
CA GLU A 207 3.01 -17.50 -1.42
C GLU A 207 2.97 -16.04 -0.97
N GLY A 208 4.13 -15.41 -0.77
CA GLY A 208 4.25 -14.02 -0.31
C GLY A 208 4.76 -13.08 -1.40
N VAL A 209 5.28 -11.94 -0.98
CA VAL A 209 5.84 -10.91 -1.85
C VAL A 209 7.16 -10.40 -1.30
N VAL A 210 7.98 -9.86 -2.20
CA VAL A 210 9.27 -9.27 -1.85
C VAL A 210 9.49 -7.93 -2.54
N ASN A 211 9.96 -6.96 -1.77
CA ASN A 211 10.24 -5.61 -2.25
C ASN A 211 11.71 -5.48 -2.68
N PRO A 212 12.02 -4.83 -3.82
CA PRO A 212 13.39 -4.61 -4.28
C PRO A 212 14.34 -3.89 -3.31
N TYR A 213 13.80 -3.11 -2.39
CA TYR A 213 14.56 -2.32 -1.42
C TYR A 213 14.34 -2.78 0.02
N LEU A 214 13.12 -3.21 0.36
CA LEU A 214 12.73 -3.56 1.73
C LEU A 214 12.80 -5.06 2.01
N ASP A 215 13.07 -5.89 0.99
CA ASP A 215 12.95 -7.34 1.07
C ASP A 215 11.55 -7.73 1.60
N ASP A 216 11.45 -8.46 2.72
CA ASP A 216 10.20 -8.84 3.39
C ASP A 216 9.83 -7.92 4.58
N ARG A 217 10.60 -6.85 4.81
CA ARG A 217 10.46 -5.96 5.97
C ARG A 217 9.48 -4.83 5.75
N PHE A 218 8.24 -5.14 5.38
CA PHE A 218 7.21 -4.12 5.18
C PHE A 218 5.80 -4.65 5.46
N ALA A 219 4.90 -3.72 5.77
CA ALA A 219 3.46 -3.96 5.81
C ALA A 219 2.77 -3.22 4.66
N LEU A 220 1.60 -3.71 4.27
CA LEU A 220 0.80 -3.15 3.18
C LEU A 220 -0.54 -2.62 3.68
N ALA A 221 -1.00 -1.57 3.02
CA ALA A 221 -2.39 -1.14 3.02
C ALA A 221 -2.79 -0.71 1.62
N ALA A 222 -4.08 -0.56 1.36
CA ALA A 222 -4.59 -0.06 0.09
C ALA A 222 -5.81 0.84 0.28
N VAL A 223 -6.04 1.73 -0.68
CA VAL A 223 -7.29 2.47 -0.86
C VAL A 223 -7.85 2.08 -2.21
N THR A 224 -9.00 1.41 -2.23
CA THR A 224 -9.75 1.19 -3.47
C THR A 224 -10.67 2.38 -3.71
N THR A 225 -10.84 2.82 -4.96
CA THR A 225 -11.65 4.01 -5.29
C THR A 225 -12.24 4.02 -6.71
N ASP A 226 -13.34 4.77 -6.89
CA ASP A 226 -13.87 5.19 -8.21
C ASP A 226 -13.13 6.43 -8.79
N TYR A 227 -12.20 7.02 -8.04
CA TYR A 227 -11.36 8.11 -8.52
C TYR A 227 -10.34 7.59 -9.52
N ALA A 228 -10.56 7.86 -10.80
CA ALA A 228 -9.64 7.47 -11.87
C ALA A 228 -8.23 8.06 -11.65
N LEU A 229 -7.22 7.21 -11.79
CA LEU A 229 -5.81 7.50 -11.53
C LEU A 229 -4.95 6.89 -12.65
N ASN A 230 -3.80 7.49 -12.94
CA ASN A 230 -2.81 6.88 -13.83
C ASN A 230 -2.11 5.73 -13.11
N ALA A 231 -2.32 4.50 -13.58
CA ALA A 231 -1.76 3.28 -12.99
C ALA A 231 -0.26 3.13 -13.27
N ASP A 232 0.45 2.55 -12.32
CA ASP A 232 1.82 2.07 -12.48
C ASP A 232 1.83 0.69 -13.14
N LEU A 233 3.02 0.26 -13.57
CA LEU A 233 3.23 -1.06 -14.15
C LEU A 233 3.89 -2.01 -13.14
N PRO A 234 3.61 -3.31 -13.23
CA PRO A 234 4.31 -4.33 -12.47
C PRO A 234 5.83 -4.28 -12.71
N LEU A 235 6.58 -4.83 -11.75
CA LEU A 235 8.03 -4.95 -11.85
C LEU A 235 8.43 -6.11 -12.78
N HIS A 236 9.47 -5.91 -13.57
CA HIS A 236 10.15 -7.01 -14.27
C HIS A 236 10.90 -7.86 -13.23
N ALA A 237 10.99 -9.19 -13.43
CA ALA A 237 11.64 -10.10 -12.48
C ALA A 237 13.10 -9.71 -12.13
N SER A 238 13.81 -9.09 -13.07
CA SER A 238 15.18 -8.59 -12.83
C SER A 238 15.27 -7.43 -11.83
N ALA A 239 14.15 -6.81 -11.45
CA ALA A 239 14.10 -5.70 -10.49
C ALA A 239 14.25 -6.16 -9.03
N ARG A 240 14.33 -7.47 -8.75
CA ARG A 240 14.41 -8.05 -7.39
C ARG A 240 15.50 -7.44 -6.50
N ASN A 241 16.61 -7.01 -7.08
CA ASN A 241 17.73 -6.41 -6.35
C ASN A 241 17.85 -4.92 -6.71
N GLY A 242 17.09 -4.07 -6.01
CA GLY A 242 17.03 -2.63 -6.28
C GLY A 242 18.20 -1.82 -5.72
N ARG A 243 18.96 -2.36 -4.75
CA ARG A 243 20.06 -1.67 -4.04
C ARG A 243 21.34 -1.58 -4.87
N ASP A 244 21.26 -0.92 -6.03
CA ASP A 244 22.39 -0.62 -6.90
C ASP A 244 23.22 0.59 -6.41
N LEU A 245 24.23 1.00 -7.19
CA LEU A 245 25.04 2.17 -6.87
C LEU A 245 24.20 3.46 -6.71
N ASN A 246 23.13 3.62 -7.51
CA ASN A 246 22.28 4.81 -7.47
C ASN A 246 21.48 4.87 -6.17
N TYR A 247 20.98 3.72 -5.70
CA TYR A 247 20.38 3.60 -4.38
C TYR A 247 21.34 4.09 -3.28
N TYR A 248 22.63 3.70 -3.30
CA TYR A 248 23.56 4.16 -2.26
C TYR A 248 23.90 5.66 -2.36
N LEU A 249 24.01 6.18 -3.59
CA LEU A 249 24.28 7.60 -3.86
C LEU A 249 23.06 8.50 -3.56
N GLY A 250 21.85 7.95 -3.58
CA GLY A 250 20.62 8.74 -3.53
C GLY A 250 20.35 9.46 -4.87
N ALA A 251 20.83 8.89 -5.97
CA ALA A 251 20.79 9.48 -7.31
C ALA A 251 19.53 9.07 -8.10
#